data_AF-A0A848YZ42-F1
#
_entry.id   AF-A0A848YZ42-F1
#
_cell.length_a   1.000
_cell.length_b   1.000
_cell.length_c   1.000
_cell.angle_alpha   90.00
_cell.angle_beta   90.00
_cell.angle_gamma   90.00
#
_symmetry.space_group_name_H-M   'P 1'
#
loop_
_entity.id
_entity.type
_entity.pdbx_description
1 polymer ?
#
loop_
_entity_poly.entity_id
_entity_poly.type
_entity_poly.pdbx_seq_one_letter_code
_entity_poly.pdbx_strand_id
1 'polypeptide(L)'
;MKPLAAFFTVAVLLAASDALASGCGGHPVLSTTREDGTSIGLVISGEQMAETPVWLPEEGEPPLPLSHAARIALEWAEGVYTRYDSVHIHSINLRSYGCWSSRGPDLRSRWYYVFNFAPVIDGNSVFGGGNFAAVLMDGTVIGPETVDRDRP
;
A
#
# COMPACT_ATOMS: atom_id res chain seq x y z
N MET A 1 14.84 7.69 -70.44
CA MET A 1 13.74 6.76 -70.03
C MET A 1 14.31 5.62 -69.21
N LYS A 2 14.08 5.66 -67.89
CA LYS A 2 14.25 4.56 -66.91
C LYS A 2 13.35 4.93 -65.71
N PRO A 3 12.33 4.14 -65.37
CA PRO A 3 11.54 4.34 -64.15
C PRO A 3 12.12 3.45 -63.03
N LEU A 4 12.13 3.90 -61.78
CA LEU A 4 12.17 3.03 -60.59
C LEU A 4 11.87 3.90 -59.36
N ALA A 5 10.62 3.92 -58.92
CA ALA A 5 10.09 3.11 -57.82
C ALA A 5 10.31 3.79 -56.46
N ALA A 6 9.30 4.58 -56.07
CA ALA A 6 9.16 5.11 -54.72
C ALA A 6 8.71 3.98 -53.78
N PHE A 7 9.59 3.57 -52.86
CA PHE A 7 9.23 2.68 -51.77
C PHE A 7 8.55 3.50 -50.67
N PHE A 8 7.24 3.34 -50.54
CA PHE A 8 6.45 3.88 -49.43
C PHE A 8 6.44 2.83 -48.31
N THR A 9 7.38 2.93 -47.37
CA THR A 9 7.40 2.07 -46.18
C THR A 9 6.46 2.65 -45.14
N VAL A 10 5.25 2.09 -45.03
CA VAL A 10 4.32 2.37 -43.94
C VAL A 10 4.82 1.65 -42.69
N ALA A 11 5.45 2.40 -41.78
CA ALA A 11 5.77 1.90 -40.44
C ALA A 11 4.50 1.92 -39.59
N VAL A 12 3.84 0.77 -39.47
CA VAL A 12 2.75 0.56 -38.51
C VAL A 12 3.40 0.41 -37.13
N LEU A 13 3.48 1.51 -36.37
CA LEU A 13 3.77 1.43 -34.94
C LEU A 13 2.55 0.84 -34.25
N LEU A 14 2.63 -0.46 -33.95
CA LEU A 14 1.76 -1.14 -32.99
C LEU A 14 1.98 -0.50 -31.62
N ALA A 15 1.18 0.51 -31.29
CA ALA A 15 0.97 0.90 -29.91
C ALA A 15 0.22 -0.25 -29.24
N ALA A 16 0.96 -1.19 -28.66
CA ALA A 16 0.40 -2.11 -27.68
C ALA A 16 -0.02 -1.25 -26.48
N SER A 17 -1.30 -0.89 -26.43
CA SER A 17 -1.90 -0.40 -25.21
C SER A 17 -1.88 -1.55 -24.22
N ASP A 18 -0.95 -1.52 -23.26
CA ASP A 18 -0.95 -2.37 -22.07
C ASP A 18 -2.11 -1.96 -21.14
N ALA A 19 -3.33 -1.95 -21.67
CA ALA A 19 -4.53 -2.00 -20.88
C ALA A 19 -4.74 -3.48 -20.56
N LEU A 20 -4.23 -3.93 -19.40
CA LEU A 20 -4.72 -5.04 -18.57
C LEU A 20 -3.68 -5.38 -17.47
N ALA A 21 -3.44 -4.44 -16.55
CA ALA A 21 -2.87 -4.75 -15.23
C ALA A 21 -3.98 -4.71 -14.15
N SER A 22 -5.16 -5.23 -14.46
CA SER A 22 -6.18 -5.54 -13.46
C SER A 22 -5.83 -6.88 -12.81
N GLY A 23 -5.00 -6.84 -11.78
CA GLY A 23 -4.64 -8.06 -11.03
C GLY A 23 -4.39 -7.78 -9.56
N CYS A 24 -3.67 -6.70 -9.25
CA CYS A 24 -3.28 -6.35 -7.88
C CYS A 24 -3.25 -4.83 -7.67
N GLY A 25 -3.91 -4.37 -6.61
CA GLY A 25 -4.10 -2.93 -6.31
C GLY A 25 -5.46 -2.41 -6.75
N GLY A 26 -6.02 -1.48 -5.98
CA GLY A 26 -7.33 -0.86 -6.22
C GLY A 26 -8.39 -1.13 -5.15
N HIS A 27 -8.16 -2.13 -4.29
CA HIS A 27 -8.99 -2.40 -3.12
C HIS A 27 -8.20 -2.23 -1.82
N PRO A 28 -8.86 -1.84 -0.72
CA PRO A 28 -8.20 -1.76 0.56
C PRO A 28 -7.79 -3.14 1.07
N VAL A 29 -6.54 -3.28 1.52
CA VAL A 29 -6.04 -4.47 2.24
C VAL A 29 -6.53 -4.54 3.68
N LEU A 30 -7.02 -3.39 4.17
CA LEU A 30 -7.68 -3.20 5.46
C LEU A 30 -8.60 -1.99 5.34
N SER A 31 -9.84 -2.11 5.79
CA SER A 31 -10.79 -1.00 5.79
C SER A 31 -11.63 -0.97 7.07
N THR A 32 -12.14 0.20 7.42
CA THR A 32 -13.10 0.40 8.49
C THR A 32 -14.06 1.52 8.12
N THR A 33 -15.13 1.68 8.90
CA THR A 33 -16.07 2.80 8.79
C THR A 33 -15.96 3.65 10.03
N ARG A 34 -15.73 4.95 9.86
CA ARG A 34 -15.73 5.93 10.95
C ARG A 34 -17.15 6.16 11.48
N GLU A 35 -17.24 6.79 12.64
CA GLU A 35 -18.53 7.14 13.26
C GLU A 35 -19.39 8.06 12.38
N ASP A 36 -18.77 8.89 11.54
CA ASP A 36 -19.45 9.75 10.57
C ASP A 36 -19.98 9.01 9.32
N GLY A 37 -19.81 7.68 9.26
CA GLY A 37 -20.22 6.85 8.13
C GLY A 37 -19.20 6.76 6.99
N THR A 38 -18.10 7.51 7.05
CA THR A 38 -17.05 7.47 6.02
C THR A 38 -16.28 6.16 6.09
N SER A 39 -16.22 5.42 4.97
CA SER A 39 -15.34 4.28 4.82
C SER A 39 -13.93 4.73 4.46
N ILE A 40 -12.94 4.20 5.19
CA ILE A 40 -11.53 4.41 4.90
C ILE A 40 -10.77 3.10 4.90
N GLY A 41 -9.63 3.06 4.22
CA GLY A 41 -8.78 1.87 4.21
C GLY A 41 -7.35 2.14 3.74
N LEU A 42 -6.50 1.13 3.96
CA LEU A 42 -5.15 1.06 3.41
C LEU A 42 -5.23 0.51 2.00
N VAL A 43 -4.97 1.34 1.00
CA VAL A 43 -4.89 0.91 -0.40
C VAL A 43 -3.41 0.82 -0.77
N ILE A 44 -2.96 -0.40 -1.01
CA ILE A 44 -1.58 -0.69 -1.38
C ILE A 44 -1.58 -1.26 -2.79
N SER A 45 -0.95 -0.54 -3.72
CA SER A 45 -0.89 -0.95 -5.13
C SER A 45 0.02 -2.16 -5.34
N GLY A 46 -0.22 -2.92 -6.40
CA GLY A 46 0.69 -3.99 -6.79
C GLY A 46 2.08 -3.49 -7.18
N GLU A 47 2.19 -2.25 -7.68
CA GLU A 47 3.46 -1.60 -8.03
C GLU A 47 4.31 -1.34 -6.78
N GLN A 48 3.75 -0.70 -5.74
CA GLN A 48 4.43 -0.49 -4.46
C GLN A 48 4.91 -1.82 -3.84
N MET A 49 4.10 -2.87 -3.94
CA MET A 49 4.48 -4.18 -3.41
C MET A 49 5.50 -4.91 -4.27
N ALA A 50 5.58 -4.62 -5.57
CA ALA A 50 6.59 -5.20 -6.45
C ALA A 50 7.99 -4.65 -6.13
N GLU A 51 8.07 -3.41 -5.65
CA GLU A 51 9.31 -2.73 -5.23
C GLU A 51 9.75 -3.14 -3.80
N THR A 52 8.79 -3.46 -2.93
CA THR A 52 9.06 -3.94 -1.56
C THR A 52 9.88 -5.23 -1.58
N PRO A 53 10.95 -5.41 -0.78
CA PRO A 53 11.76 -6.64 -0.74
C PRO A 53 10.97 -7.96 -0.55
N VAL A 54 11.48 -9.06 -1.14
CA VAL A 54 10.90 -10.41 -0.95
C VAL A 54 11.39 -10.88 0.40
N TRP A 55 10.49 -11.45 1.20
CA TRP A 55 10.86 -12.09 2.44
C TRP A 55 9.79 -13.08 2.91
N LEU A 56 10.22 -14.18 3.52
CA LEU A 56 9.34 -15.10 4.21
C LEU A 56 9.69 -15.13 5.71
N PRO A 57 8.69 -15.19 6.63
CA PRO A 57 8.95 -15.24 8.07
C PRO A 57 9.87 -16.36 8.53
N GLU A 58 9.94 -17.46 7.77
CA GLU A 58 10.79 -18.61 8.05
C GLU A 58 12.26 -18.38 7.67
N GLU A 59 12.59 -17.33 6.91
CA GLU A 59 13.94 -17.03 6.40
C GLU A 59 14.78 -16.18 7.37
N GLY A 60 14.20 -15.78 8.52
CA GLY A 60 14.88 -15.00 9.56
C GLY A 60 14.24 -13.63 9.78
N GLU A 61 15.02 -12.64 10.21
CA GLU A 61 14.53 -11.28 10.45
C GLU A 61 14.04 -10.60 9.17
N PRO A 62 12.99 -9.76 9.25
CA PRO A 62 12.46 -9.03 8.10
C PRO A 62 13.46 -7.98 7.58
N PRO A 63 13.42 -7.65 6.27
CA PRO A 63 14.29 -6.65 5.66
C PRO A 63 14.21 -5.28 6.35
N LEU A 64 13.03 -4.93 6.86
CA LEU A 64 12.83 -3.79 7.74
C LEU A 64 12.60 -4.28 9.17
N PRO A 65 13.55 -4.07 10.10
CA PRO A 65 13.36 -4.44 11.49
C PRO A 65 12.16 -3.74 12.12
N LEU A 66 11.42 -4.45 12.98
CA LEU A 66 10.21 -3.94 13.63
C LEU A 66 10.43 -2.61 14.38
N SER A 67 11.57 -2.47 15.06
CA SER A 67 11.92 -1.23 15.78
C SER A 67 12.07 -0.03 14.84
N HIS A 68 12.61 -0.25 13.64
CA HIS A 68 12.76 0.77 12.63
C HIS A 68 11.39 1.13 12.02
N ALA A 69 10.58 0.12 11.69
CA ALA A 69 9.22 0.32 11.21
C ALA A 69 8.37 1.11 12.23
N ALA A 70 8.48 0.78 13.52
CA ALA A 70 7.76 1.47 14.60
C ALA A 70 8.13 2.96 14.71
N ARG A 71 9.42 3.29 14.59
CA ARG A 71 9.89 4.67 14.58
C ARG A 71 9.30 5.46 13.40
N ILE A 72 9.41 4.90 12.19
CA ILE A 72 8.87 5.50 10.96
C ILE A 72 7.35 5.71 11.08
N ALA A 73 6.63 4.69 11.59
CA ALA A 73 5.19 4.74 11.76
C ALA A 73 4.75 5.82 12.76
N LEU A 74 5.45 5.95 13.89
CA LEU A 74 5.18 6.99 14.89
C LEU A 74 5.47 8.40 14.36
N GLU A 75 6.61 8.60 13.69
CA GLU A 75 6.96 9.89 13.07
C GLU A 75 5.89 10.33 12.06
N TRP A 76 5.41 9.40 11.24
CA TRP A 76 4.30 9.66 10.33
C TRP A 76 3.00 9.98 11.08
N ALA A 77 2.67 9.19 12.11
CA ALA A 77 1.41 9.32 12.84
C ALA A 77 1.31 10.64 13.61
N GLU A 78 2.40 11.10 14.23
CA GLU A 78 2.48 12.40 14.90
C GLU A 78 2.32 13.57 13.90
N GLY A 79 2.84 13.40 12.67
CA GLY A 79 2.67 14.38 11.60
C GLY A 79 1.27 14.43 10.99
N VAL A 80 0.52 13.33 11.04
CA VAL A 80 -0.83 13.22 10.46
C VAL A 80 -1.94 13.48 11.48
N TYR A 81 -1.79 12.96 12.70
CA TYR A 81 -2.77 13.07 13.77
C TYR A 81 -2.47 14.28 14.68
N THR A 82 -2.33 15.46 14.08
CA THR A 82 -1.90 16.69 14.76
C THR A 82 -2.91 17.28 15.74
N ARG A 83 -4.15 16.78 15.76
CA ARG A 83 -5.22 17.23 16.67
C ARG A 83 -5.13 16.64 18.08
N TYR A 84 -4.18 15.72 18.30
CA TYR A 84 -4.00 14.98 19.54
C TYR A 84 -2.71 15.44 20.21
N ASP A 85 -2.63 15.29 21.54
CA ASP A 85 -1.44 15.71 22.31
C ASP A 85 -0.25 14.78 22.06
N SER A 86 -0.54 13.50 21.83
CA SER A 86 0.45 12.48 21.49
C SER A 86 -0.23 11.30 20.78
N VAL A 87 0.58 10.44 20.18
CA VAL A 87 0.14 9.22 19.52
C VAL A 87 0.99 8.06 20.01
N HIS A 88 0.34 6.96 20.39
CA HIS A 88 1.02 5.73 20.78
C HIS A 88 0.71 4.60 19.81
N ILE A 89 1.63 3.65 19.68
CA ILE A 89 1.34 2.38 18.99
C ILE A 89 0.49 1.53 19.94
N HIS A 90 -0.71 1.15 19.49
CA HIS A 90 -1.61 0.25 20.21
C HIS A 90 -1.33 -1.21 19.85
N SER A 91 -1.17 -1.50 18.56
CA SER A 91 -0.84 -2.85 18.09
C SER A 91 -0.09 -2.80 16.77
N ILE A 92 0.66 -3.88 16.51
CA ILE A 92 1.40 -4.08 15.25
C ILE A 92 1.03 -5.45 14.72
N ASN A 93 0.65 -5.51 13.44
CA ASN A 93 0.30 -6.75 12.75
C ASN A 93 1.22 -6.93 11.56
N LEU A 94 1.84 -8.10 11.45
CA LEU A 94 2.56 -8.50 10.24
C LEU A 94 1.57 -9.15 9.27
N ARG A 95 1.53 -8.71 8.01
CA ARG A 95 0.59 -9.20 7.00
C ARG A 95 1.29 -9.54 5.70
N SER A 96 0.89 -10.65 5.07
CA SER A 96 1.28 -10.97 3.71
C SER A 96 0.38 -10.24 2.72
N TYR A 97 0.95 -9.85 1.57
CA TYR A 97 0.21 -9.28 0.47
C TYR A 97 -0.39 -10.43 -0.35
N GLY A 98 -1.59 -10.85 0.05
CA GLY A 98 -2.29 -12.01 -0.51
C GLY A 98 -2.79 -11.88 -1.96
N CYS A 99 -2.29 -10.89 -2.72
CA CYS A 99 -2.72 -10.71 -4.09
C CYS A 99 -1.98 -11.67 -5.04
N TRP A 100 -2.75 -12.45 -5.80
CA TRP A 100 -2.27 -13.31 -6.88
C TRP A 100 -2.69 -12.68 -8.21
N SER A 101 -1.73 -12.42 -9.11
CA SER A 101 -2.02 -12.20 -10.53
C SER A 101 -1.52 -13.35 -11.40
N SER A 102 -2.36 -13.88 -12.30
CA SER A 102 -1.95 -14.90 -13.29
C SER A 102 -1.13 -14.32 -14.44
N ARG A 103 -1.02 -12.99 -14.52
CA ARG A 103 -0.31 -12.23 -15.57
C ARG A 103 0.71 -11.24 -15.01
N GLY A 104 1.02 -11.32 -13.72
CA GLY A 104 1.91 -10.37 -13.01
C GLY A 104 2.88 -11.08 -12.06
N PRO A 105 3.76 -10.32 -11.39
CA PRO A 105 4.67 -10.88 -10.40
C PRO A 105 3.90 -11.56 -9.26
N ASP A 106 4.45 -12.65 -8.72
CA ASP A 106 3.92 -13.27 -7.50
C ASP A 106 4.27 -12.36 -6.31
N LEU A 107 3.23 -11.78 -5.70
CA LEU A 107 3.38 -10.85 -4.58
C LEU A 107 3.12 -11.50 -3.22
N ARG A 108 2.87 -12.81 -3.17
CA ARG A 108 2.55 -13.53 -1.91
C ARG A 108 3.71 -13.61 -0.92
N SER A 109 4.93 -13.47 -1.42
CA SER A 109 6.16 -13.38 -0.62
C SER A 109 6.53 -11.94 -0.25
N ARG A 110 5.60 -11.00 -0.43
CA ARG A 110 5.75 -9.61 0.00
C ARG A 110 4.92 -9.39 1.25
N TRP A 111 5.54 -8.78 2.25
CA TRP A 111 4.93 -8.55 3.56
C TRP A 111 4.96 -7.07 3.89
N TYR A 112 4.13 -6.68 4.86
CA TYR A 112 4.07 -5.33 5.40
C TYR A 112 3.58 -5.37 6.84
N TYR A 113 3.90 -4.33 7.58
CA TYR A 113 3.35 -4.08 8.91
C TYR A 113 2.10 -3.24 8.81
N VAL A 114 1.13 -3.49 9.69
CA VAL A 114 0.02 -2.57 9.98
C VAL A 114 0.13 -2.14 11.42
N PHE A 115 0.33 -0.84 11.62
CA PHE A 115 0.34 -0.19 12.91
C PHE A 115 -1.05 0.37 13.19
N ASN A 116 -1.63 0.00 14.32
CA ASN A 116 -2.81 0.68 14.86
C ASN A 116 -2.34 1.62 15.96
N PHE A 117 -2.85 2.84 15.94
CA PHE A 117 -2.46 3.88 16.87
C PHE A 117 -3.58 4.14 17.88
N ALA A 118 -3.18 4.54 19.09
CA ALA A 118 -4.03 5.12 20.11
C ALA A 118 -3.62 6.59 20.30
N PRO A 119 -4.28 7.54 19.62
CA PRO A 119 -4.09 8.95 19.89
C PRO A 119 -4.56 9.31 21.31
N VAL A 120 -3.96 10.34 21.91
CA VAL A 120 -4.23 10.77 23.30
C VAL A 120 -4.73 12.22 23.32
N ILE A 121 -5.77 12.47 24.12
CA ILE A 121 -6.28 13.82 24.44
C ILE A 121 -6.38 13.93 25.96
N ASP A 122 -5.80 14.98 26.53
CA ASP A 122 -5.80 15.25 27.97
C ASP A 122 -5.34 14.05 28.82
N GLY A 123 -4.33 13.33 28.31
CA GLY A 123 -3.79 12.12 28.95
C GLY A 123 -4.64 10.85 28.80
N ASN A 124 -5.76 10.90 28.08
CA ASN A 124 -6.63 9.75 27.85
C ASN A 124 -6.51 9.22 26.42
N SER A 125 -6.28 7.92 26.27
CA SER A 125 -6.30 7.26 24.96
C SER A 125 -7.69 7.29 24.35
N VAL A 126 -7.78 7.83 23.14
CA VAL A 126 -9.01 7.85 22.34
C VAL A 126 -9.01 6.65 21.43
N PHE A 127 -9.87 5.68 21.75
CA PHE A 127 -10.10 4.52 20.90
C PHE A 127 -11.13 4.89 19.83
N GLY A 128 -10.75 4.76 18.56
CA GLY A 128 -11.62 5.03 17.44
C GLY A 128 -11.14 4.27 16.21
N GLY A 129 -12.07 3.92 15.32
CA GLY A 129 -11.73 3.34 14.03
C GLY A 129 -10.98 4.35 13.17
N GLY A 130 -9.92 3.92 12.48
CA GLY A 130 -9.29 4.73 11.44
C GLY A 130 -7.91 5.30 11.74
N ASN A 131 -7.36 5.04 12.93
CA ASN A 131 -6.01 5.44 13.29
C ASN A 131 -5.04 4.29 13.00
N PHE A 132 -4.67 4.11 11.74
CA PHE A 132 -3.75 3.05 11.33
C PHE A 132 -2.92 3.47 10.13
N ALA A 133 -1.76 2.83 9.94
CA ALA A 133 -0.92 2.95 8.75
C ALA A 133 -0.31 1.59 8.41
N ALA A 134 -0.04 1.37 7.13
CA ALA A 134 0.88 0.32 6.71
C ALA A 134 2.30 0.87 6.59
N VAL A 135 3.28 0.04 6.95
CA VAL A 135 4.69 0.26 6.61
C VAL A 135 5.19 -0.95 5.83
N LEU A 136 5.62 -0.72 4.60
CA LEU A 136 6.14 -1.76 3.71
C LEU A 136 7.58 -2.12 4.11
N MET A 137 8.08 -3.28 3.68
CA MET A 137 9.42 -3.76 4.05
C MET A 137 10.57 -2.94 3.44
N ASP A 138 10.28 -1.99 2.56
CA ASP A 138 11.25 -0.98 2.07
C ASP A 138 11.26 0.31 2.91
N GLY A 139 10.37 0.43 3.89
CA GLY A 139 10.20 1.63 4.73
C GLY A 139 9.12 2.60 4.26
N THR A 140 8.45 2.34 3.13
CA THR A 140 7.35 3.18 2.62
C THR A 140 6.17 3.16 3.58
N VAL A 141 5.62 4.33 3.91
CA VAL A 141 4.44 4.49 4.78
C VAL A 141 3.20 4.76 3.95
N ILE A 142 2.14 4.00 4.20
CA ILE A 142 0.83 4.14 3.55
C ILE A 142 -0.21 4.50 4.62
N GLY A 143 -0.79 5.68 4.49
CA GLY A 143 -1.89 6.15 5.33
C GLY A 143 -3.26 5.62 4.86
N PRO A 144 -4.31 5.80 5.67
CA PRO A 144 -5.66 5.48 5.28
C PRO A 144 -6.19 6.53 4.30
N GLU A 145 -6.87 6.08 3.26
CA GLU A 145 -7.59 6.93 2.32
C GLU A 145 -9.09 6.61 2.34
N THR A 146 -9.92 7.53 1.84
CA THR A 146 -11.35 7.28 1.66
C THR A 146 -11.55 6.21 0.60
N VAL A 147 -12.32 5.18 0.93
CA VAL A 147 -12.62 4.08 0.01
C VAL A 147 -14.12 4.01 -0.24
N ASP A 148 -14.49 3.79 -1.49
CA ASP A 148 -15.88 3.55 -1.85
C ASP A 148 -16.23 2.10 -1.52
N ARG A 149 -17.20 1.91 -0.62
CA ARG A 149 -17.61 0.58 -0.15
C ARG A 149 -18.32 -0.22 -1.23
N ASP A 150 -18.83 0.44 -2.26
CA ASP A 150 -19.66 -0.14 -3.31
C ASP A 150 -18.91 -0.35 -4.64
N ARG A 151 -17.60 -0.08 -4.69
CA ARG A 151 -16.78 -0.33 -5.87
C ARG A 151 -16.29 -1.79 -5.89
N PRO A 152 -16.76 -2.63 -6.82
CA PRO A 152 -16.46 -4.06 -6.89
C PRO A 152 -15.00 -4.32 -7.22
#